data_AF-A0A4Q3H7Y3-F1
#
_entry.id   AF-A0A4Q3H7Y3-F1
#
_cell.length_a   1.000
_cell.length_b   1.000
_cell.length_c   1.000
_cell.angle_alpha   90.00
_cell.angle_beta   90.00
_cell.angle_gamma   90.00
#
_symmetry.space_group_name_H-M   'P 1'
#
loop_
_entity.id
_entity.type
_entity.pdbx_description
1 polymer ?
#
loop_
_entity_poly.entity_id
_entity_poly.type
_entity_poly.pdbx_seq_one_letter_code
_entity_poly.pdbx_strand_id
1 'polypeptide(L)' 'MASKIKKGDKVVILAGKDKGKTGQVTQVFP' A
#
# COMPACT_ATOMS: atom_id res chain seq x y z
N MET A 1 -6.30 -16.80 3.43
CA MET A 1 -5.84 -15.67 2.59
C MET A 1 -4.72 -14.94 3.32
N ALA A 2 -3.54 -14.79 2.70
CA ALA A 2 -2.46 -13.99 3.29
C ALA A 2 -2.58 -12.55 2.79
N SER A 3 -2.91 -11.60 3.67
CA SER A 3 -2.85 -10.18 3.33
C SER A 3 -1.39 -9.81 3.11
N LYS A 4 -1.02 -9.54 1.84
CA LYS A 4 0.35 -9.16 1.46
C LYS A 4 0.79 -7.80 2.01
N ILE A 5 -0.13 -7.07 2.65
CA ILE A 5 0.05 -5.70 3.12
C ILE A 5 -0.57 -5.57 4.52
N LYS A 6 0.16 -4.96 5.45
CA LYS A 6 -0.26 -4.64 6.82
C LYS A 6 -0.17 -3.13 7.07
N LYS A 7 -0.88 -2.66 8.10
CA LYS A 7 -0.75 -1.28 8.58
C LYS A 7 0.69 -1.02 9.04
N GLY A 8 1.25 0.11 8.61
CA GLY A 8 2.63 0.49 8.89
C GLY A 8 3.65 0.02 7.85
N ASP A 9 3.28 -0.86 6.92
CA ASP A 9 4.17 -1.28 5.84
C ASP A 9 4.46 -0.11 4.89
N LYS A 10 5.71 -0.06 4.41
CA LYS A 10 6.13 0.88 3.37
C LYS A 10 5.84 0.25 2.00
N VAL A 11 4.97 0.89 1.22
CA VAL A 11 4.50 0.38 -0.06
C VAL A 11 4.73 1.39 -1.18
N VAL A 12 4.69 0.90 -2.42
CA VAL A 12 4.79 1.72 -3.63
C VAL A 12 3.52 1.59 -4.45
N ILE A 13 3.08 2.70 -5.03
CA ILE A 13 1.87 2.73 -5.86
C ILE A 13 2.19 2.16 -7.24
N LEU A 14 1.48 1.09 -7.63
CA LEU A 14 1.71 0.37 -8.89
C LEU A 14 0.92 0.96 -10.07
N ALA A 15 -0.21 1.62 -9.81
CA ALA A 15 -1.11 2.15 -10.83
C ALA A 15 -1.85 3.42 -10.37
N GLY A 16 -2.32 4.22 -11.33
CA GLY A 16 -3.03 5.48 -11.08
C GLY A 16 -2.15 6.73 -11.14
N LYS A 17 -2.72 7.88 -10.79
CA LYS A 17 -2.10 9.21 -10.86
C LYS A 17 -0.81 9.32 -10.03
N ASP A 18 -0.75 8.58 -8.93
CA ASP A 18 0.36 8.63 -7.96
C ASP A 18 1.34 7.46 -8.11
N LYS A 19 1.33 6.76 -9.24
CA LYS A 19 2.22 5.64 -9.53
C LYS A 19 3.69 6.00 -9.27
N GLY A 20 4.41 5.11 -8.59
CA GLY A 20 5.81 5.28 -8.21
C GLY A 20 6.04 6.01 -6.89
N LYS A 21 5.03 6.67 -6.31
CA LYS A 21 5.16 7.24 -4.97
C LYS A 21 5.20 6.14 -3.91
N THR A 22 5.98 6.40 -2.87
CA THR A 22 6.10 5.51 -1.70
C THR A 22 5.44 6.14 -0.48
N GLY A 23 4.88 5.30 0.39
CA GLY A 23 4.21 5.77 1.60
C GLY A 23 3.96 4.63 2.59
N GLN A 24 3.50 5.00 3.79
CA GLN A 24 3.07 4.03 4.80
C GLN A 24 1.57 3.76 4.69
N VAL A 25 1.18 2.51 4.96
CA VAL A 25 -0.21 2.08 4.96
C VAL A 25 -0.89 2.48 6.27
N THR A 26 -1.88 3.35 6.20
CA THR A 26 -2.69 3.79 7.35
C THR A 26 -3.82 2.82 7.69
N GLN A 27 -4.47 2.25 6.68
CA GLN A 27 -5.56 1.31 6.82
C GLN A 27 -5.63 0.39 5.60
N VAL A 28 -6.00 -0.87 5.82
CA VAL A 28 -6.21 -1.87 4.77
C VAL A 28 -7.70 -2.19 4.72
N PHE A 29 -8.29 -2.10 3.53
CA PHE A 29 -9.63 -2.60 3.28
C PHE A 29 -9.52 -4.04 2.75
N PRO A 30 -10.39 -4.96 3.22
CA PRO A 30 -10.40 -6.35 2.74
C PRO A 30 -10.81 -6.46 1.27
#